data_AF-A0A4R4TA24-F1
#
_entry.id   AF-A0A4R4TA24-F1
#
_cell.length_a   1.000
_cell.length_b   1.000
_cell.length_c   1.000
_cell.angle_alpha   90.00
_cell.angle_beta   90.00
_cell.angle_gamma   90.00
#
_symmetry.space_group_name_H-M   'P 1'
#
loop_
_entity.id
_entity.type
_entity.pdbx_description
1 polymer ?
#
loop_
_entity_poly.entity_id
_entity_poly.type
_entity_poly.pdbx_seq_one_letter_code
_entity_poly.pdbx_strand_id
1 'polypeptide(L)' 'MFTPEGCGNPPPVRRDQVKPDQRRPGRGEPVGSGAPAPVLYDAVLLDRDGTLIEDVPYNGDPDKVRPVPGAR' A
#
# COMPACT_ATOMS: atom_id res chain seq x y z
N MET A 1 15.97 33.66 22.02
CA MET A 1 15.31 32.51 22.68
C MET A 1 13.98 32.29 21.98
N PHE A 2 13.83 31.15 21.31
CA PHE A 2 12.60 30.72 20.64
C PHE A 2 12.50 29.21 20.89
N THR A 3 11.45 28.77 21.59
CA THR A 3 11.12 27.36 21.80
C THR A 3 10.06 26.97 20.78
N PRO A 4 10.30 26.06 19.83
CA PRO A 4 9.23 25.54 18.98
C PRO A 4 8.40 24.53 19.78
N GLU A 5 7.10 24.84 19.89
CA GLU A 5 6.05 23.97 20.43
C GLU A 5 6.05 22.61 19.69
N GLY A 6 5.84 21.55 20.47
CA GLY A 6 5.98 20.17 20.03
C GLY A 6 5.03 19.79 18.90
N CYS A 7 5.57 19.11 17.90
CA CYS A 7 4.78 18.36 16.93
C CYS A 7 4.24 17.11 17.64
N GLY A 8 3.08 17.26 18.29
CA GLY A 8 2.36 16.14 18.87
C GLY A 8 1.95 15.16 17.78
N ASN A 9 2.12 13.86 18.03
CA ASN A 9 1.59 12.81 17.15
C ASN A 9 0.09 13.04 16.91
N PRO A 10 -0.42 12.84 15.68
CA PRO A 10 -1.86 12.90 15.44
C PRO A 10 -2.55 11.89 16.36
N PRO A 11 -3.73 12.22 16.92
CA PRO A 11 -4.45 11.30 17.78
C PRO A 11 -4.71 10.00 17.01
N PRO A 12 -4.60 8.83 17.67
CA PRO A 12 -4.95 7.56 17.02
C PRO A 12 -6.39 7.66 16.53
N VAL A 13 -6.57 7.47 15.22
CA VAL A 13 -7.89 7.32 14.59
C VAL A 13 -8.68 6.29 15.41
N ARG A 14 -9.83 6.71 15.97
CA ARG A 14 -10.70 5.82 16.72
C ARG A 14 -11.13 4.69 15.79
N ARG A 15 -10.90 3.44 16.23
CA ARG A 15 -11.16 2.20 15.48
C ARG A 15 -12.60 2.08 14.97
N ASP A 16 -13.50 2.88 15.52
CA ASP A 16 -14.94 2.83 15.30
C ASP A 16 -15.38 3.51 13.98
N GLN A 17 -14.49 4.24 13.30
CA GLN A 17 -14.79 4.96 12.05
C GLN A 17 -14.26 4.31 10.76
N VAL A 18 -13.69 3.11 10.83
CA VAL A 18 -13.25 2.39 9.63
C VAL A 18 -14.49 2.01 8.82
N LYS A 19 -14.67 2.62 7.64
CA LYS A 19 -15.76 2.23 6.74
C LYS A 19 -15.61 0.74 6.38
N PRO A 20 -16.71 0.00 6.16
CA PRO A 20 -16.65 -1.45 5.94
C PRO A 20 -15.71 -1.87 4.81
N ASP A 21 -15.58 -1.05 3.77
CA ASP A 21 -14.67 -1.22 2.63
C ASP A 21 -13.19 -0.95 2.95
N GLN A 22 -12.93 -0.17 4.00
CA GLN A 22 -11.58 0.18 4.48
C GLN A 22 -11.07 -0.82 5.53
N ARG A 23 -11.86 -1.84 5.89
CA ARG A 23 -11.35 -2.95 6.69
C ARG A 23 -10.39 -3.74 5.83
N ARG A 24 -9.12 -3.81 6.25
CA ARG A 24 -8.17 -4.78 5.72
C ARG A 24 -8.86 -6.15 5.69
N PRO A 25 -8.92 -6.85 4.54
CA PRO A 25 -9.31 -8.25 4.56
C PRO A 25 -8.33 -8.94 5.50
N GLY A 26 -8.84 -9.41 6.65
CA GLY A 26 -8.06 -10.25 7.54
C GLY A 26 -7.56 -11.43 6.74
N ARG A 27 -6.34 -11.87 7.04
CA ARG A 27 -5.82 -13.13 6.53
C ARG A 27 -6.91 -14.18 6.69
N GLY A 28 -7.46 -14.66 5.57
CA GLY A 28 -8.54 -15.64 5.60
C GLY A 28 -8.02 -16.89 6.28
N GLU A 29 -8.53 -17.20 7.47
CA GLU A 29 -8.39 -18.52 8.06
C GLU A 29 -9.06 -19.51 7.09
N PRO A 30 -8.36 -20.57 6.63
CA PRO A 30 -8.97 -21.51 5.70
C PRO A 30 -10.06 -22.27 6.44
N VAL A 31 -11.32 -21.96 6.13
CA VAL A 31 -12.45 -22.78 6.58
C VAL A 31 -12.34 -24.14 5.88
N GLY A 32 -12.10 -25.18 6.67
CA GLY A 32 -11.90 -26.53 6.18
C GLY A 32 -13.11 -27.03 5.41
N SER A 33 -12.93 -27.27 4.12
CA SER A 33 -13.80 -28.10 3.29
C SER A 33 -12.91 -28.71 2.22
N GLY A 34 -13.05 -30.02 1.97
CA GLY A 34 -12.08 -30.91 1.32
C GLY A 34 -11.69 -30.64 -0.14
N ALA A 35 -11.76 -29.39 -0.60
CA ALA A 35 -11.06 -28.94 -1.80
C ALA A 35 -9.57 -28.72 -1.46
N PRO A 36 -8.64 -28.99 -2.40
CA PRO A 36 -7.26 -28.59 -2.20
C PRO A 36 -7.22 -27.08 -1.91
N ALA A 37 -6.62 -26.70 -0.78
CA ALA A 37 -6.45 -25.30 -0.44
C ALA A 37 -5.79 -24.59 -1.63
N PRO A 38 -6.26 -23.39 -2.01
CA PRO A 38 -5.64 -22.67 -3.11
C PRO A 38 -4.16 -22.51 -2.82
N VAL A 39 -3.31 -22.98 -3.74
CA VAL A 39 -1.88 -22.72 -3.70
C VAL A 39 -1.68 -21.21 -3.74
N LEU A 40 -1.18 -20.66 -2.63
CA LEU A 40 -0.79 -19.26 -2.57
C LEU A 40 0.59 -19.14 -3.21
N TYR A 41 0.73 -18.16 -4.10
CA TYR A 41 2.02 -17.84 -4.71
C TYR A 41 2.87 -17.02 -3.73
N ASP A 42 4.18 -17.24 -3.79
CA ASP A 42 5.14 -16.26 -3.31
C ASP A 42 5.09 -15.04 -4.26
N ALA A 43 4.74 -13.89 -3.70
CA ALA A 43 4.57 -12.65 -4.47
C ALA A 43 5.35 -11.50 -3.83
N VAL A 44 5.87 -10.62 -4.69
CA VAL A 44 6.47 -9.35 -4.28
C VAL A 44 5.55 -8.24 -4.77
N LEU A 45 5.16 -7.35 -3.86
CA LEU A 45 4.41 -6.15 -4.19
C LEU A 45 5.37 -5.00 -4.43
N LEU A 46 5.25 -4.36 -5.59
CA LEU A 46 6.05 -3.22 -5.97
C LEU A 46 5.15 -1.99 -6.06
N ASP A 47 5.69 -0.86 -5.61
CA ASP A 47 5.08 0.43 -5.91
C ASP A 47 5.32 0.82 -7.37
N ARG A 48 4.56 1.79 -7.88
CA ARG A 48 4.69 2.26 -9.26
C ARG A 48 5.77 3.33 -9.39
N ASP A 49 5.54 4.49 -8.78
CA ASP A 49 6.34 5.70 -8.98
C ASP A 49 7.60 5.66 -8.11
N GLY A 50 8.75 6.00 -8.68
CA GLY A 50 10.05 5.90 -8.01
C GLY A 50 10.55 4.46 -7.79
N THR A 51 9.75 3.44 -8.11
CA THR A 51 10.12 2.01 -8.00
C THR A 51 10.18 1.32 -9.35
N LEU A 52 9.08 1.32 -10.11
CA LEU A 52 9.05 0.74 -11.45
C LEU A 52 9.31 1.80 -12.51
N ILE A 53 8.76 3.00 -12.32
CA ILE A 53 8.86 4.12 -13.25
C ILE A 53 9.36 5.38 -12.55
N GLU A 54 9.86 6.35 -13.32
CA GLU A 54 10.28 7.67 -12.82
C GLU A 54 9.16 8.34 -12.01
N ASP A 55 9.51 8.92 -10.86
CA ASP A 55 8.56 9.67 -10.03
C ASP A 55 8.29 11.05 -10.64
N VAL A 56 7.16 11.15 -11.35
CA VAL A 56 6.67 12.38 -11.96
C VAL A 56 5.36 12.77 -11.25
N PRO A 57 5.28 13.95 -10.61
CA PRO A 57 4.07 14.39 -9.95
C PRO A 57 2.87 14.42 -10.91
N TYR A 58 1.76 13.82 -10.49
CA TYR A 58 0.50 13.78 -11.26
C TYR A 58 0.66 13.21 -12.67
N ASN A 59 1.43 12.13 -12.81
CA ASN A 59 1.74 11.52 -14.11
C ASN A 59 0.53 10.81 -14.74
N GLY A 60 -0.38 11.59 -15.33
CA GLY A 60 -1.52 11.10 -16.11
C GLY A 60 -1.25 10.97 -17.62
N ASP A 61 -0.05 11.35 -18.06
CA ASP A 61 0.35 11.36 -19.46
C ASP A 61 1.13 10.07 -19.79
N PRO A 62 0.60 9.18 -20.64
CA PRO A 62 1.25 7.91 -20.97
C PRO A 62 2.66 8.08 -21.55
N ASP A 63 2.91 9.16 -22.28
CA ASP A 63 4.21 9.40 -22.93
C ASP A 63 5.32 9.72 -21.91
N LYS A 64 4.95 10.04 -20.67
CA LYS A 64 5.89 10.32 -19.56
C LYS A 64 6.19 9.08 -18.71
N VAL A 65 5.57 7.93 -18.98
CA VAL A 65 5.82 6.69 -18.25
C VAL A 65 7.15 6.09 -18.72
N ARG A 66 8.20 6.25 -17.90
CA ARG A 66 9.55 5.79 -18.22
C ARG A 66 10.08 4.89 -17.10
N PRO A 67 10.56 3.67 -17.39
CA PRO A 67 11.10 2.77 -16.37
C PRO A 67 12.33 3.36 -15.66
N VAL A 68 12.49 3.08 -14.36
CA VAL A 68 13.74 3.39 -13.67
C VAL A 68 14.88 2.46 -14.15
N PRO A 69 16.16 2.87 -14.02
CA PRO A 69 17.28 2.01 -14.38
C PRO A 69 17.24 0.65 -13.66
N GLY A 70 17.19 -0.43 -14.41
CA GLY A 70 17.21 -1.80 -13.88
C GLY A 70 15.84 -2.44 -13.62
N ALA A 71 14.73 -1.70 -13.76
CA ALA A 71 13.40 -2.30 -13.79
C ALA A 71 13.24 -3.21 -15.01
N ARG A 72 12.83 -4.47 -14.78
CA ARG A 72 12.62 -5.51 -15.81
C ARG A 72 11.66 -6.59 -15.31
#